data_AF-A2DU74-F1
#
_entry.id   AF-A2DU74-F1
#
_cell.length_a   1.000
_cell.length_b   1.000
_cell.length_c   1.000
_cell.angle_alpha   90.00
_cell.angle_beta   90.00
_cell.angle_gamma   90.00
#
_symmetry.space_group_name_H-M   'P 1'
#
loop_
_entity.id
_entity.type
_entity.pdbx_description
1 polymer ?
#
loop_
_entity_poly.entity_id
_entity_poly.type
_entity_poly.pdbx_seq_one_letter_code
_entity_poly.pdbx_strand_id
1 'polypeptide(L)'
;MAVRNSGVTNITFPQTLTSIGIDSFADCLYLEEINIPENSALTSIGIGAFRGCMRLKKISSFSNSYRVMTGALFTYNLDSLVLFPPASEVTSFSLPGDTRFINEGAFLSCTNLVSIFIPSDSISYISTSAFESCSSLTWINIPICVKDVGANAFKGCSKLNCGIKVENTSKLFLENLFTNAKLSIQSVKNCIGNIITRNCLFYTNIFSSSLLMIQVIIIM
;
A
#
# COMPACT_ATOMS: atom_id res chain seq x y z
N MET A 1 20.73 -11.54 -12.79
CA MET A 1 20.42 -11.17 -14.19
C MET A 1 19.48 -9.97 -14.14
N ALA A 2 19.92 -8.81 -14.63
CA ALA A 2 19.08 -7.61 -14.75
C ALA A 2 18.69 -7.45 -16.22
N VAL A 3 17.41 -7.20 -16.49
CA VAL A 3 16.83 -7.15 -17.84
C VAL A 3 16.05 -5.84 -18.04
N ARG A 4 16.56 -4.76 -17.43
CA ARG A 4 16.00 -3.42 -17.46
C ARG A 4 15.68 -2.98 -18.89
N ASN A 5 14.51 -2.35 -19.11
CA ASN A 5 14.07 -1.88 -20.42
C ASN A 5 14.00 -2.99 -21.51
N SER A 6 13.60 -4.20 -21.13
CA SER A 6 13.43 -5.29 -22.09
C SER A 6 12.02 -5.35 -22.67
N GLY A 7 11.90 -5.92 -23.88
CA GLY A 7 10.61 -6.24 -24.51
C GLY A 7 9.95 -7.51 -23.98
N VAL A 8 10.38 -8.02 -22.82
CA VAL A 8 9.85 -9.26 -22.24
C VAL A 8 8.44 -9.01 -21.71
N THR A 9 7.51 -9.88 -22.10
CA THR A 9 6.11 -9.83 -21.66
C THR A 9 5.84 -10.72 -20.47
N ASN A 10 6.49 -11.89 -20.37
CA ASN A 10 6.30 -12.83 -19.28
C ASN A 10 7.65 -13.36 -18.78
N ILE A 11 7.80 -13.48 -17.46
CA ILE A 11 9.02 -14.01 -16.84
C ILE A 11 8.66 -15.17 -15.93
N THR A 12 9.27 -16.33 -16.18
CA THR A 12 9.38 -17.38 -15.16
C THR A 12 10.79 -17.34 -14.60
N PHE A 13 10.92 -17.07 -13.30
CA PHE A 13 12.24 -17.04 -12.65
C PHE A 13 12.83 -18.45 -12.57
N PRO A 14 14.14 -18.64 -12.84
CA PRO A 14 14.80 -19.92 -12.65
C PRO A 14 14.73 -20.37 -11.19
N GLN A 15 14.57 -21.68 -10.95
CA GLN A 15 14.54 -22.24 -9.59
C GLN A 15 15.81 -21.95 -8.79
N THR A 16 16.96 -21.84 -9.46
CA THR A 16 18.27 -21.57 -8.84
C THR A 16 18.50 -20.09 -8.51
N LEU A 17 17.61 -19.18 -8.94
CA LEU A 17 17.75 -17.75 -8.66
C LEU A 17 17.54 -17.49 -7.18
N THR A 18 18.57 -17.02 -6.48
CA THR A 18 18.50 -16.76 -5.04
C THR A 18 18.05 -15.35 -4.68
N SER A 19 18.32 -14.38 -5.57
CA SER A 19 17.94 -12.99 -5.36
C SER A 19 17.63 -12.26 -6.68
N ILE A 20 16.71 -11.31 -6.60
CA ILE A 20 16.49 -10.27 -7.60
C ILE A 20 17.10 -8.98 -7.05
N GLY A 21 18.03 -8.37 -7.77
CA GLY A 21 18.69 -7.15 -7.31
C GLY A 21 17.78 -5.92 -7.40
N ILE A 22 18.22 -4.84 -6.76
CA ILE A 22 17.60 -3.51 -6.85
C ILE A 22 17.41 -3.12 -8.32
N ASP A 23 16.22 -2.63 -8.67
CA ASP A 23 15.87 -2.13 -10.02
C ASP A 23 16.14 -3.11 -11.19
N SER A 24 16.31 -4.42 -10.94
CA SER A 24 16.74 -5.39 -11.97
C SER A 24 15.80 -5.49 -13.19
N PHE A 25 14.51 -5.27 -12.98
CA PHE A 25 13.46 -5.24 -14.00
C PHE A 25 12.81 -3.86 -14.08
N ALA A 26 13.48 -2.81 -13.59
CA ALA A 26 12.93 -1.47 -13.69
C ALA A 26 12.63 -1.11 -15.16
N ASP A 27 11.53 -0.39 -15.36
CA ASP A 27 11.09 0.10 -16.67
C ASP A 27 10.93 -1.01 -17.72
N CYS A 28 10.64 -2.25 -17.32
CA CYS A 28 10.20 -3.29 -18.25
C CYS A 28 8.75 -3.00 -18.66
N LEU A 29 8.58 -2.05 -19.58
CA LEU A 29 7.29 -1.45 -19.93
C LEU A 29 6.29 -2.45 -20.53
N TYR A 30 6.76 -3.60 -21.02
CA TYR A 30 5.95 -4.64 -21.63
C TYR A 30 5.69 -5.85 -20.73
N LEU A 31 6.30 -5.90 -19.55
CA LEU A 31 6.15 -7.03 -18.63
C LEU A 31 4.73 -7.07 -18.08
N GLU A 32 4.03 -8.17 -18.32
CA GLU A 32 2.64 -8.40 -17.93
C GLU A 32 2.49 -9.41 -16.79
N GLU A 33 3.36 -10.44 -16.77
CA GLU A 33 3.31 -11.52 -15.78
C GLU A 33 4.70 -11.92 -15.28
N ILE A 34 4.80 -12.15 -13.97
CA ILE A 34 5.95 -12.82 -13.36
C ILE A 34 5.51 -14.09 -12.63
N ASN A 35 6.35 -15.11 -12.69
CA ASN A 35 6.12 -16.41 -12.06
C ASN A 35 7.34 -16.85 -11.25
N ILE A 36 7.14 -17.08 -9.95
CA ILE A 36 8.11 -17.70 -9.04
C ILE A 36 7.73 -19.19 -8.91
N PRO A 37 8.49 -20.12 -9.50
CA PRO A 37 8.10 -21.53 -9.59
C PRO A 37 8.18 -22.26 -8.24
N GLU A 38 7.62 -23.46 -8.19
CA GLU A 38 7.88 -24.42 -7.12
C GLU A 38 9.38 -24.68 -6.96
N ASN A 39 9.80 -24.96 -5.72
CA ASN A 39 11.20 -25.19 -5.35
C ASN A 39 12.15 -24.03 -5.71
N SER A 40 11.63 -22.81 -5.88
CA SER A 40 12.47 -21.63 -6.06
C SER A 40 13.34 -21.38 -4.84
N ALA A 41 14.63 -21.10 -5.07
CA ALA A 41 15.61 -20.67 -4.09
C ALA A 41 15.56 -19.15 -3.82
N LEU A 42 14.60 -18.43 -4.42
CA LEU A 42 14.49 -16.98 -4.33
C LEU A 42 14.10 -16.57 -2.91
N THR A 43 15.01 -15.89 -2.23
CA THR A 43 14.83 -15.45 -0.83
C THR A 43 14.81 -13.93 -0.69
N SER A 44 15.20 -13.20 -1.73
CA SER A 44 15.26 -11.74 -1.70
C SER A 44 14.83 -11.12 -3.02
N ILE A 45 13.95 -10.12 -2.94
CA ILE A 45 13.58 -9.24 -4.04
C ILE A 45 13.98 -7.83 -3.63
N GLY A 46 14.92 -7.26 -4.39
CA GLY A 46 15.49 -5.96 -4.14
C GLY A 46 14.46 -4.84 -4.34
N ILE A 47 14.73 -3.73 -3.65
CA ILE A 47 13.96 -2.50 -3.74
C ILE A 47 13.78 -2.09 -5.20
N GLY A 48 12.56 -1.69 -5.56
CA GLY A 48 12.26 -1.18 -6.89
C GLY A 48 12.52 -2.18 -8.03
N ALA A 49 12.71 -3.47 -7.73
CA ALA A 49 13.02 -4.48 -8.75
C ALA A 49 12.08 -4.43 -9.95
N PHE A 50 10.81 -4.07 -9.75
CA PHE A 50 9.79 -3.94 -10.80
C PHE A 50 9.24 -2.51 -10.94
N ARG A 51 10.00 -1.49 -10.51
CA ARG A 51 9.62 -0.08 -10.66
C ARG A 51 9.32 0.22 -12.13
N GLY A 52 8.24 0.93 -12.41
CA GLY A 52 7.90 1.32 -13.80
C GLY A 52 7.45 0.16 -14.70
N CYS A 53 7.24 -1.05 -14.17
CA CYS A 53 6.59 -2.15 -14.91
C CYS A 53 5.08 -1.89 -15.05
N MET A 54 4.71 -0.86 -15.82
CA MET A 54 3.34 -0.32 -15.91
C MET A 54 2.32 -1.25 -16.57
N ARG A 55 2.75 -2.40 -17.10
CA ARG A 55 1.85 -3.43 -17.66
C ARG A 55 1.76 -4.68 -16.79
N LEU A 56 2.52 -4.75 -15.69
CA LEU A 56 2.57 -5.92 -14.82
C LEU A 56 1.23 -6.03 -14.08
N LYS A 57 0.40 -6.96 -14.52
CA LYS A 57 -0.98 -7.17 -14.06
C LYS A 57 -1.13 -8.44 -13.23
N LYS A 58 -0.18 -9.37 -13.34
CA LYS A 58 -0.28 -10.69 -12.70
C LYS A 58 1.05 -11.15 -12.10
N ILE A 59 0.95 -11.75 -10.93
CA ILE A 59 2.05 -12.37 -10.20
C ILE A 59 1.58 -13.78 -9.81
N SER A 60 2.40 -14.79 -10.03
CA SER A 60 2.21 -16.13 -9.47
C SER A 60 3.43 -16.55 -8.65
N SER A 61 3.20 -17.25 -7.54
CA SER A 61 4.25 -17.83 -6.72
C SER A 61 3.79 -19.14 -6.11
N PHE A 62 4.61 -20.18 -6.29
CA PHE A 62 4.45 -21.50 -5.67
C PHE A 62 5.67 -21.87 -4.80
N SER A 63 6.43 -20.86 -4.38
CA SER A 63 7.63 -21.05 -3.55
C SER A 63 7.31 -21.14 -2.06
N ASN A 64 8.31 -21.55 -1.27
CA ASN A 64 8.24 -21.56 0.19
C ASN A 64 8.63 -20.22 0.83
N SER A 65 9.13 -19.26 0.05
CA SER A 65 9.57 -17.94 0.54
C SER A 65 8.54 -16.85 0.27
N TYR A 66 7.78 -16.98 -0.81
CA TYR A 66 6.77 -16.02 -1.22
C TYR A 66 5.47 -16.71 -1.60
N ARG A 67 4.35 -16.04 -1.34
CA ARG A 67 3.02 -16.48 -1.79
C ARG A 67 2.23 -15.29 -2.31
N VAL A 68 1.30 -15.59 -3.22
CA VAL A 68 0.37 -14.58 -3.72
C VAL A 68 -0.92 -14.64 -2.91
N MET A 69 -1.40 -13.49 -2.46
CA MET A 69 -2.69 -13.37 -1.80
C MET A 69 -3.35 -12.08 -2.28
N THR A 70 -4.65 -12.14 -2.59
CA THR A 70 -5.42 -11.00 -3.14
C THR A 70 -4.73 -10.30 -4.33
N GLY A 71 -3.96 -11.05 -5.13
CA GLY A 71 -3.20 -10.55 -6.29
C GLY A 71 -1.86 -9.89 -5.96
N ALA A 72 -1.52 -9.67 -4.70
CA ALA A 72 -0.23 -9.14 -4.27
C ALA A 72 0.75 -10.26 -3.89
N LEU A 73 2.05 -10.01 -4.05
CA LEU A 73 3.11 -10.86 -3.55
C LEU A 73 3.42 -10.50 -2.09
N PHE A 74 3.39 -11.52 -1.24
CA PHE A 74 3.79 -11.42 0.16
C PHE A 74 4.95 -12.38 0.44
N THR A 75 5.67 -12.13 1.54
CA THR A 75 6.44 -13.21 2.18
C THR A 75 5.52 -14.36 2.57
N TYR A 76 6.05 -15.58 2.65
CA TYR A 76 5.21 -16.78 2.86
C TYR A 76 4.35 -16.72 4.14
N ASN A 77 4.89 -16.12 5.20
CA ASN A 77 4.20 -15.89 6.47
C ASN A 77 3.26 -14.68 6.48
N LEU A 78 3.08 -13.99 5.35
CA LEU A 78 2.24 -12.79 5.18
C LEU A 78 2.68 -11.54 5.95
N ASP A 79 3.87 -11.59 6.58
CA ASP A 79 4.42 -10.50 7.39
C ASP A 79 4.73 -9.24 6.57
N SER A 80 5.18 -9.40 5.32
CA SER A 80 5.54 -8.29 4.44
C SER A 80 4.82 -8.36 3.09
N LEU A 81 4.17 -7.26 2.70
CA LEU A 81 3.68 -7.06 1.34
C LEU A 81 4.85 -6.55 0.49
N VAL A 82 5.25 -7.36 -0.48
CA VAL A 82 6.47 -7.16 -1.27
C VAL A 82 6.20 -6.40 -2.56
N LEU A 83 5.15 -6.78 -3.29
CA LEU A 83 4.82 -6.19 -4.58
C LEU A 83 3.34 -6.35 -4.90
N PHE A 84 2.70 -5.26 -5.28
CA PHE A 84 1.40 -5.24 -5.93
C PHE A 84 1.60 -4.95 -7.43
N PRO A 85 0.92 -5.67 -8.35
CA PRO A 85 1.06 -5.42 -9.78
C PRO A 85 0.54 -4.02 -10.14
N PRO A 86 1.35 -3.11 -10.69
CA PRO A 86 0.93 -1.73 -11.02
C PRO A 86 -0.25 -1.64 -12.00
N ALA A 87 -0.38 -2.64 -12.88
CA ALA A 87 -1.47 -2.75 -13.86
C ALA A 87 -2.61 -3.67 -13.39
N SER A 88 -2.67 -4.01 -12.10
CA SER A 88 -3.79 -4.77 -11.54
C SER A 88 -5.11 -4.03 -11.77
N GLU A 89 -6.17 -4.75 -12.11
CA GLU A 89 -7.54 -4.22 -12.25
C GLU A 89 -8.24 -4.02 -10.89
N VAL A 90 -7.58 -4.42 -9.80
CA VAL A 90 -8.13 -4.29 -8.44
C VAL A 90 -8.17 -2.82 -8.04
N THR A 91 -9.38 -2.31 -7.79
CA THR A 91 -9.61 -0.92 -7.36
C THR A 91 -9.59 -0.74 -5.85
N SER A 92 -9.76 -1.82 -5.09
CA SER A 92 -9.84 -1.78 -3.63
C SER A 92 -9.04 -2.91 -3.02
N PHE A 93 -8.13 -2.61 -2.11
CA PHE A 93 -7.26 -3.59 -1.49
C PHE A 93 -7.38 -3.53 0.04
N SER A 94 -7.64 -4.68 0.67
CA SER A 94 -7.56 -4.83 2.12
C SER A 94 -6.32 -5.61 2.45
N LEU A 95 -5.51 -5.09 3.38
CA LEU A 95 -4.39 -5.88 3.89
C LEU A 95 -4.88 -7.04 4.75
N PRO A 96 -4.16 -8.18 4.72
CA PRO A 96 -4.36 -9.25 5.68
C PRO A 96 -3.94 -8.80 7.08
N GLY A 97 -4.63 -9.26 8.13
CA GLY A 97 -4.39 -8.80 9.51
C GLY A 97 -3.00 -9.11 10.09
N ASP A 98 -2.28 -10.07 9.50
CA ASP A 98 -0.94 -10.47 9.94
C ASP A 98 0.19 -9.65 9.30
N THR A 99 -0.11 -8.78 8.34
CA THR A 99 0.92 -8.01 7.63
C THR A 99 1.47 -6.89 8.51
N ARG A 100 2.79 -6.91 8.76
CA ARG A 100 3.51 -5.94 9.58
C ARG A 100 4.20 -4.85 8.77
N PHE A 101 4.56 -5.15 7.52
CA PHE A 101 5.32 -4.25 6.65
C PHE A 101 4.65 -4.10 5.27
N ILE A 102 4.52 -2.86 4.81
CA ILE A 102 4.36 -2.56 3.39
C ILE A 102 5.74 -2.13 2.90
N ASN A 103 6.37 -2.98 2.09
CA ASN A 103 7.75 -2.78 1.67
C ASN A 103 7.91 -1.57 0.74
N GLU A 104 9.16 -1.16 0.58
CA GLU A 104 9.53 -0.04 -0.28
C GLU A 104 9.03 -0.24 -1.71
N GLY A 105 8.24 0.72 -2.20
CA GLY A 105 7.64 0.68 -3.53
C GLY A 105 6.62 -0.44 -3.76
N ALA A 106 6.10 -1.06 -2.71
CA ALA A 106 5.16 -2.18 -2.81
C ALA A 106 3.94 -1.91 -3.72
N PHE A 107 3.35 -0.71 -3.67
CA PHE A 107 2.26 -0.27 -4.54
C PHE A 107 2.71 0.83 -5.52
N LEU A 108 4.01 0.94 -5.80
CA LEU A 108 4.53 2.00 -6.66
C LEU A 108 3.81 2.04 -8.02
N SER A 109 3.25 3.20 -8.37
CA SER A 109 2.53 3.45 -9.63
C SER A 109 1.28 2.59 -9.84
N CYS A 110 0.63 2.11 -8.78
CA CYS A 110 -0.66 1.40 -8.87
C CYS A 110 -1.79 2.39 -9.20
N THR A 111 -1.92 2.78 -10.46
CA THR A 111 -2.82 3.86 -10.92
C THR A 111 -4.29 3.48 -10.99
N ASN A 112 -4.64 2.19 -10.89
CA ASN A 112 -6.02 1.71 -10.82
C ASN A 112 -6.56 1.62 -9.38
N LEU A 113 -5.67 1.63 -8.38
CA LEU A 113 -6.04 1.43 -6.99
C LEU A 113 -6.68 2.71 -6.42
N VAL A 114 -7.94 2.60 -5.98
CA VAL A 114 -8.78 3.71 -5.50
C VAL A 114 -8.84 3.75 -3.97
N SER A 115 -8.84 2.59 -3.32
CA SER A 115 -8.92 2.53 -1.85
C SER A 115 -8.06 1.44 -1.24
N ILE A 116 -7.43 1.73 -0.11
CA ILE A 116 -6.64 0.76 0.66
C ILE A 116 -7.12 0.73 2.11
N PHE A 117 -7.40 -0.46 2.62
CA PHE A 117 -7.76 -0.67 4.02
C PHE A 117 -6.62 -1.36 4.78
N ILE A 118 -6.13 -0.68 5.83
CA ILE A 118 -5.14 -1.20 6.77
C ILE A 118 -5.86 -1.65 8.05
N PRO A 119 -5.88 -2.94 8.41
CA PRO A 119 -6.48 -3.38 9.68
C PRO A 119 -5.75 -2.79 10.89
N SER A 120 -6.50 -2.48 11.96
CA SER A 120 -6.00 -1.73 13.14
C SER A 120 -4.92 -2.42 13.97
N ASP A 121 -4.73 -3.73 13.80
CA ASP A 121 -3.73 -4.53 14.52
C ASP A 121 -2.67 -5.14 13.58
N SER A 122 -2.60 -4.62 12.35
CA SER A 122 -1.78 -5.20 11.28
C SER A 122 -0.41 -4.54 11.21
N ILE A 123 -0.33 -3.33 10.66
CA ILE A 123 0.91 -2.79 10.08
C ILE A 123 1.67 -1.94 11.08
N SER A 124 2.98 -2.17 11.20
CA SER A 124 3.89 -1.32 11.97
C SER A 124 4.57 -0.26 11.11
N TYR A 125 4.89 -0.57 9.85
CA TYR A 125 5.67 0.30 8.98
C TYR A 125 5.12 0.37 7.55
N ILE A 126 4.96 1.61 7.06
CA ILE A 126 4.74 1.92 5.65
C ILE A 126 6.09 2.43 5.11
N SER A 127 6.78 1.66 4.28
CA SER A 127 8.14 2.02 3.84
C SER A 127 8.18 3.15 2.81
N THR A 128 9.39 3.60 2.48
CA THR A 128 9.69 4.61 1.46
C THR A 128 8.93 4.32 0.16
N SER A 129 8.35 5.36 -0.46
CA SER A 129 7.64 5.27 -1.74
C SER A 129 6.57 4.18 -1.85
N ALA A 130 6.06 3.63 -0.74
CA ALA A 130 5.14 2.50 -0.72
C ALA A 130 3.92 2.69 -1.62
N PHE A 131 3.36 3.90 -1.69
CA PHE A 131 2.23 4.28 -2.55
C PHE A 131 2.59 5.41 -3.52
N GLU A 132 3.87 5.59 -3.84
CA GLU A 132 4.27 6.67 -4.74
C GLU A 132 3.58 6.52 -6.10
N SER A 133 3.05 7.61 -6.63
CA SER A 133 2.32 7.69 -7.91
C SER A 133 1.06 6.82 -8.01
N CYS A 134 0.46 6.41 -6.88
CA CYS A 134 -0.92 5.88 -6.85
C CYS A 134 -1.93 7.00 -7.14
N SER A 135 -1.96 7.49 -8.37
CA SER A 135 -2.66 8.73 -8.75
C SER A 135 -4.19 8.65 -8.62
N SER A 136 -4.77 7.44 -8.66
CA SER A 136 -6.21 7.23 -8.45
C SER A 136 -6.62 6.97 -7.02
N LEU A 137 -5.67 6.82 -6.08
CA LEU A 137 -5.97 6.51 -4.69
C LEU A 137 -6.72 7.70 -4.08
N THR A 138 -7.97 7.47 -3.66
CA THR A 138 -8.85 8.47 -3.03
C THR A 138 -8.96 8.26 -1.53
N TRP A 139 -8.73 7.03 -1.05
CA TRP A 139 -8.90 6.71 0.37
C TRP A 139 -7.88 5.69 0.89
N ILE A 140 -7.36 5.96 2.08
CA ILE A 140 -6.58 5.04 2.89
C ILE A 140 -6.80 5.40 4.36
N ASN A 141 -6.82 4.42 5.27
CA ASN A 141 -6.73 4.71 6.70
C ASN A 141 -5.30 4.49 7.22
N ILE A 142 -4.90 5.28 8.22
CA ILE A 142 -3.62 5.16 8.93
C ILE A 142 -3.94 4.89 10.41
N PRO A 143 -4.07 3.61 10.81
CA PRO A 143 -4.43 3.25 12.17
C PRO A 143 -3.31 3.51 13.18
N ILE A 144 -3.65 3.46 14.47
CA ILE A 144 -2.74 3.80 15.58
C ILE A 144 -1.49 2.89 15.64
N CYS A 145 -1.58 1.68 15.09
CA CYS A 145 -0.48 0.71 15.07
C CYS A 145 0.65 1.10 14.09
N VAL A 146 0.41 2.01 13.15
CA VAL A 146 1.44 2.50 12.21
C VAL A 146 2.41 3.40 12.98
N LYS A 147 3.63 2.90 13.18
CA LYS A 147 4.67 3.57 13.98
C LYS A 147 5.44 4.58 13.16
N ASP A 148 5.70 4.28 11.89
CA ASP A 148 6.47 5.15 11.01
C ASP A 148 6.03 5.01 9.54
N VAL A 149 6.24 6.08 8.79
CA VAL A 149 5.92 6.21 7.37
C VAL A 149 7.13 6.76 6.64
N GLY A 150 7.67 6.00 5.69
CA GLY A 150 8.89 6.32 4.98
C GLY A 150 8.76 7.53 4.04
N ALA A 151 9.92 8.02 3.61
CA ALA A 151 10.00 9.16 2.70
C ALA A 151 9.20 8.92 1.41
N ASN A 152 8.52 9.96 0.92
CA ASN A 152 7.73 9.91 -0.32
C ASN A 152 6.65 8.83 -0.41
N ALA A 153 6.27 8.17 0.69
CA ALA A 153 5.29 7.08 0.67
C ALA A 153 3.99 7.43 -0.06
N PHE A 154 3.54 8.69 -0.01
CA PHE A 154 2.32 9.18 -0.67
C PHE A 154 2.60 10.21 -1.79
N LYS A 155 3.86 10.35 -2.23
CA LYS A 155 4.22 11.29 -3.28
C LYS A 155 3.44 10.97 -4.57
N GLY A 156 2.78 11.96 -5.17
CA GLY A 156 2.00 11.76 -6.40
C GLY A 156 0.63 11.08 -6.21
N CYS A 157 0.19 10.82 -4.98
CA CYS A 157 -1.19 10.42 -4.67
C CYS A 157 -2.18 11.59 -4.84
N SER A 158 -2.36 12.06 -6.08
CA SER A 158 -3.05 13.33 -6.37
C SER A 158 -4.53 13.37 -5.98
N LYS A 159 -5.20 12.22 -5.89
CA LYS A 159 -6.62 12.10 -5.51
C LYS A 159 -6.85 11.87 -4.01
N LEU A 160 -5.79 11.66 -3.21
CA LEU A 160 -5.88 11.65 -1.75
C LEU A 160 -6.07 13.10 -1.26
N ASN A 161 -7.31 13.58 -1.29
CA ASN A 161 -7.61 15.00 -1.12
C ASN A 161 -8.50 15.34 0.08
N CYS A 162 -9.21 14.39 0.69
CA CYS A 162 -9.97 14.60 1.93
C CYS A 162 -10.41 13.26 2.54
N GLY A 163 -10.88 13.27 3.79
CA GLY A 163 -11.57 12.13 4.42
C GLY A 163 -10.67 10.97 4.87
N ILE A 164 -9.35 11.10 4.82
CA ILE A 164 -8.43 10.12 5.39
C ILE A 164 -8.50 10.15 6.92
N LYS A 165 -8.63 8.97 7.53
CA LYS A 165 -8.54 8.80 8.99
C LYS A 165 -7.09 8.50 9.38
N VAL A 166 -6.47 9.40 10.13
CA VAL A 166 -5.15 9.19 10.77
C VAL A 166 -5.35 9.14 12.29
N GLU A 167 -5.02 8.01 12.91
CA GLU A 167 -5.26 7.80 14.34
C GLU A 167 -4.09 8.25 15.22
N ASN A 168 -2.85 8.17 14.72
CA ASN A 168 -1.69 8.70 15.43
C ASN A 168 -1.61 10.23 15.25
N THR A 169 -1.93 10.97 16.31
CA THR A 169 -1.97 12.44 16.31
C THR A 169 -0.74 13.08 16.96
N SER A 170 0.32 12.31 17.22
CA SER A 170 1.55 12.88 17.80
C SER A 170 2.22 13.86 16.83
N LYS A 171 2.77 14.95 17.36
CA LYS A 171 3.39 16.01 16.55
C LYS A 171 4.47 15.47 15.61
N LEU A 172 5.39 14.65 16.13
CA LEU A 172 6.48 14.06 15.35
C LEU A 172 5.96 13.15 14.22
N PHE A 173 4.94 12.34 14.49
CA PHE A 173 4.35 11.47 13.48
C PHE A 173 3.68 12.27 12.37
N LEU A 174 2.87 13.28 12.73
CA LEU A 174 2.19 14.14 11.75
C LEU A 174 3.18 14.96 10.92
N GLU A 175 4.24 15.48 11.54
CA GLU A 175 5.34 16.17 10.84
C GLU A 175 6.00 15.24 9.83
N ASN A 176 6.36 14.01 10.22
CA ASN A 176 6.92 13.04 9.29
C ASN A 176 5.93 12.70 8.16
N LEU A 177 4.66 12.45 8.49
CA LEU A 177 3.61 12.07 7.55
C LEU A 177 3.38 13.12 6.45
N PHE A 178 3.27 14.39 6.81
CA PHE A 178 2.98 15.45 5.84
C PHE A 178 4.24 15.93 5.11
N THR A 179 5.37 16.00 5.80
CA THR A 179 6.57 16.66 5.25
C THR A 179 7.48 15.67 4.54
N ASN A 180 7.73 14.50 5.13
CA ASN A 180 8.64 13.50 4.60
C ASN A 180 7.91 12.47 3.72
N ALA A 181 6.83 11.89 4.24
CA ALA A 181 6.01 10.91 3.49
C ALA A 181 5.14 11.54 2.41
N LYS A 182 5.06 12.87 2.35
CA LYS A 182 4.35 13.65 1.32
C LYS A 182 2.84 13.41 1.28
N LEU A 183 2.22 12.99 2.38
CA LEU A 183 0.77 12.97 2.45
C LEU A 183 0.26 14.42 2.43
N SER A 184 -0.72 14.73 1.59
CA SER A 184 -1.28 16.08 1.52
C SER A 184 -2.01 16.41 2.84
N ILE A 185 -1.74 17.56 3.45
CA ILE A 185 -2.48 17.98 4.64
C ILE A 185 -3.97 18.21 4.38
N GLN A 186 -4.36 18.43 3.12
CA GLN A 186 -5.76 18.54 2.73
C GLN A 186 -6.48 17.19 2.86
N SER A 187 -5.75 16.08 2.68
CA SER A 187 -6.29 14.71 2.70
C SER A 187 -6.93 14.30 4.03
N VAL A 188 -6.50 14.90 5.14
CA VAL A 188 -7.03 14.60 6.48
C VAL A 188 -8.16 15.54 6.90
N LYS A 189 -8.50 16.53 6.06
CA LYS A 189 -9.65 17.41 6.32
C LYS A 189 -10.94 16.75 5.87
N ASN A 190 -12.06 17.22 6.42
CA ASN A 190 -13.39 16.84 5.94
C ASN A 190 -13.56 17.25 4.47
N CYS A 191 -14.24 16.39 3.70
CA CYS A 191 -14.57 16.67 2.32
C CYS A 191 -15.64 17.76 2.22
N ILE A 192 -15.22 19.02 2.08
CA ILE A 192 -16.15 20.13 1.83
C ILE A 192 -16.26 20.31 0.32
N GLY A 193 -17.23 19.63 -0.30
CA GLY A 193 -17.43 19.69 -1.75
C GLY A 193 -18.24 18.55 -2.41
N ASN A 194 -19.20 17.96 -1.69
CA ASN A 194 -20.39 17.30 -2.26
C ASN A 194 -21.52 17.45 -1.23
N ILE A 195 -21.84 18.71 -0.91
CA ILE A 195 -22.90 19.06 0.04
C ILE A 195 -24.23 18.96 -0.69
N ILE A 196 -24.79 17.75 -0.81
CA ILE A 196 -26.24 17.49 -0.69
C ILE A 196 -26.40 16.09 -0.07
N THR A 197 -26.58 16.06 1.27
CA THR A 197 -27.10 14.93 2.08
C THR A 197 -26.30 13.61 2.01
N ARG A 198 -25.74 13.06 3.08
CA ARG A 198 -26.41 12.65 4.32
C ARG A 198 -25.37 12.44 5.43
N ASN A 199 -25.72 12.89 6.64
CA ASN A 199 -25.29 12.38 7.93
C ASN A 199 -23.88 11.78 8.05
N CYS A 200 -22.93 12.61 8.46
CA CYS A 200 -21.91 12.19 9.43
C CYS A 200 -21.49 13.42 10.24
N LEU A 201 -22.34 13.78 11.20
CA LEU A 201 -21.90 14.44 12.40
C LEU A 201 -20.95 13.49 13.13
N PHE A 202 -19.64 13.66 13.00
CA PHE A 202 -18.70 13.12 13.97
C PHE A 202 -17.58 14.13 14.26
N TYR A 203 -17.68 14.68 15.48
CA TYR A 203 -16.64 15.26 16.32
C TYR A 203 -15.93 16.54 15.87
N THR A 204 -16.65 17.66 15.96
CA THR A 204 -16.10 18.83 16.66
C THR A 204 -16.32 18.63 18.16
N ASN A 205 -15.34 18.07 18.88
CA ASN A 205 -15.15 18.24 20.33
C ASN A 205 -13.96 17.39 20.82
N ILE A 206 -12.77 17.99 20.90
CA ILE A 206 -11.74 17.58 21.87
C ILE A 206 -11.12 18.86 22.47
N PHE A 207 -11.95 19.54 23.27
CA PHE A 207 -11.53 20.09 24.57
C PHE A 207 -12.59 19.61 25.59
N SER A 208 -12.14 19.36 26.82
CA SER A 208 -12.89 18.99 28.04
C SER A 208 -13.40 17.54 28.20
N SER A 209 -12.55 16.76 28.89
CA SER A 209 -12.82 16.01 30.14
C SER A 209 -14.16 15.27 30.37
N SER A 210 -13.96 14.03 30.83
CA SER A 210 -14.71 13.25 31.85
C SER A 210 -16.02 12.53 31.49
N LEU A 211 -15.91 11.19 31.56
CA LEU A 211 -16.82 10.16 32.09
C LEU A 211 -18.26 9.97 31.54
N LEU A 212 -18.54 8.68 31.34
CA LEU A 212 -19.79 7.93 31.55
C LEU A 212 -20.86 7.91 30.43
N MET A 213 -20.94 6.73 29.82
CA MET A 213 -22.10 5.81 29.79
C MET A 213 -23.29 6.06 28.83
N ILE A 214 -23.83 4.89 28.43
CA ILE A 214 -25.22 4.52 28.11
C ILE A 214 -25.57 4.28 26.63
N GLN A 215 -25.89 2.99 26.37
CA GLN A 215 -26.61 2.42 25.23
C GLN A 215 -28.02 3.00 25.09
N VAL A 216 -28.53 3.19 23.87
CA VAL A 216 -29.96 3.00 23.58
C VAL A 216 -30.15 2.41 22.17
N ILE A 217 -30.75 1.21 22.14
CA ILE A 217 -31.49 0.58 21.04
C ILE A 217 -32.86 1.26 20.90
N ILE A 218 -33.40 1.41 19.68
CA ILE A 218 -34.84 1.31 19.27
C ILE A 218 -34.91 1.75 17.78
N ILE A 219 -35.09 0.82 16.82
CA ILE A 219 -36.36 0.42 16.15
C ILE A 219 -37.12 1.59 15.49
N MET A 220 -37.05 1.63 14.15
CA MET A 220 -38.19 1.51 13.23
C MET A 220 -37.73 0.75 11.98
#